data_AF-A0A1Z9TY91-F1
#
_entry.id   AF-A0A1Z9TY91-F1
#
_cell.length_a   1.000
_cell.length_b   1.000
_cell.length_c   1.000
_cell.angle_alpha   90.00
_cell.angle_beta   90.00
_cell.angle_gamma   90.00
#
_symmetry.space_group_name_H-M   'P 1'
#
loop_
_entity.id
_entity.type
_entity.pdbx_description
1 polymer ?
#
loop_
_entity_poly.entity_id
_entity_poly.type
_entity_poly.pdbx_seq_one_letter_code
_entity_poly.pdbx_strand_id
1 'polypeptide(L)'
;MKLDKKNLIPFDKFMADMLYNPKKGYYMKSNPFGKNGDFITSPNISLMFSEMIALWCISFLKRNIKQEKVNIIELGAGNGEMIFQIIKVFKKLNMKANFFIVEKSDNLIKLQKKKIIFL
;
A
#
# COMPACT_ATOMS: atom_id res chain seq x y z
N MET A 1 40.69 -2.86 10.35
CA MET A 1 39.63 -3.36 11.26
C MET A 1 39.18 -4.73 10.75
N LYS A 2 39.42 -5.83 11.48
CA LYS A 2 38.93 -7.16 11.08
C LYS A 2 37.51 -7.32 11.61
N LEU A 3 36.53 -7.45 10.70
CA LEU A 3 35.14 -7.75 11.07
C LEU A 3 35.04 -9.20 11.52
N ASP A 4 34.44 -9.43 12.69
CA ASP A 4 34.19 -10.76 13.20
C ASP A 4 33.09 -11.44 12.38
N LYS A 5 33.47 -12.49 11.63
CA LYS A 5 32.58 -13.17 10.67
C LYS A 5 31.38 -13.84 11.32
N LYS A 6 31.42 -14.13 12.63
CA LYS A 6 30.29 -14.72 13.36
C LYS A 6 29.14 -13.73 13.59
N ASN A 7 29.39 -12.43 13.52
CA ASN A 7 28.40 -11.38 13.74
C ASN A 7 28.03 -10.63 12.45
N LEU A 8 28.38 -11.17 11.28
CA LEU A 8 28.00 -10.59 10.00
C LEU A 8 26.57 -11.01 9.65
N ILE A 9 25.70 -10.02 9.56
CA ILE A 9 24.35 -10.17 8.99
C ILE A 9 24.36 -9.64 7.56
N PRO A 10 23.80 -10.40 6.60
CA PRO A 10 23.51 -9.87 5.27
C PRO A 10 22.65 -8.61 5.36
N PHE A 11 22.93 -7.64 4.49
CA PHE A 11 22.25 -6.34 4.53
C PHE A 11 20.73 -6.47 4.35
N ASP A 12 20.27 -7.43 3.54
CA ASP A 12 18.85 -7.74 3.37
C ASP A 12 18.20 -8.17 4.69
N LYS A 13 18.86 -9.02 5.48
CA LYS A 13 18.37 -9.45 6.80
C LYS A 13 18.36 -8.29 7.79
N PHE A 14 19.41 -7.47 7.79
CA PHE A 14 19.47 -6.26 8.60
C PHE A 14 18.31 -5.31 8.27
N MET A 15 18.08 -5.02 6.99
CA MET A 15 17.00 -4.14 6.54
C MET A 15 15.63 -4.72 6.84
N ALA A 16 15.43 -6.03 6.63
CA ALA A 16 14.18 -6.69 6.97
C ALA A 16 13.84 -6.55 8.45
N ASP A 17 14.83 -6.74 9.35
CA ASP A 17 14.63 -6.56 10.78
C ASP A 17 14.37 -5.09 11.15
N MET A 18 15.20 -4.16 10.67
CA MET A 18 15.04 -2.73 10.97
C MET A 18 13.72 -2.14 10.48
N LEU A 19 13.18 -2.64 9.37
CA LEU A 19 11.92 -2.17 8.81
C LEU A 19 10.69 -2.87 9.41
N TYR A 20 10.77 -4.18 9.66
CA TYR A 20 9.59 -5.03 9.91
C TYR A 20 9.65 -5.87 11.18
N ASN A 21 10.67 -5.71 12.04
CA ASN A 21 10.67 -6.36 13.35
C ASN A 21 9.38 -6.01 14.12
N PRO A 22 8.59 -6.98 14.62
CA PRO A 22 7.30 -6.70 15.25
C PRO A 22 7.37 -5.76 16.45
N LYS A 23 8.51 -5.69 17.16
CA LYS A 23 8.70 -4.83 18.34
C LYS A 23 9.34 -3.49 18.00
N LYS A 24 10.30 -3.47 17.07
CA LYS A 24 11.19 -2.32 16.85
C LYS A 24 11.19 -1.78 15.41
N GLY A 25 10.60 -2.50 14.48
CA GLY A 25 10.61 -2.20 13.06
C GLY A 25 9.97 -0.84 12.76
N TYR A 26 10.60 -0.09 11.87
CA TYR A 26 10.19 1.27 11.50
C TYR A 26 8.71 1.35 11.09
N TYR A 27 8.26 0.48 10.17
CA TYR A 27 6.87 0.47 9.69
C TYR A 27 5.87 -0.15 10.68
N MET A 28 6.36 -0.78 11.76
CA MET A 28 5.52 -1.49 12.73
C MET A 28 5.01 -0.57 13.84
N LYS A 29 5.64 0.60 14.08
CA LYS A 29 5.35 1.46 15.25
C LYS A 29 4.22 2.45 15.04
N SER A 30 4.23 3.19 13.93
CA SER A 30 3.30 4.30 13.67
C SER A 30 3.14 4.50 12.17
N ASN A 31 2.27 5.43 11.76
CA ASN A 31 2.10 5.83 10.37
C ASN A 31 3.21 6.84 9.97
N PRO A 32 4.18 6.48 9.12
CA PRO A 32 5.23 7.42 8.69
C PRO A 32 4.79 8.29 7.51
N PHE A 33 3.57 8.11 6.98
CA PHE A 33 3.13 8.75 5.75
C PHE A 33 2.32 10.03 5.99
N GLY A 34 2.58 11.05 5.17
CA GLY A 34 1.78 12.27 5.05
C GLY A 34 2.40 13.47 5.76
N LYS A 35 1.63 14.57 5.87
CA LYS A 35 2.11 15.85 6.43
C LYS A 35 2.72 15.75 7.83
N ASN A 36 2.19 14.85 8.66
CA ASN A 36 2.63 14.61 10.03
C ASN A 36 3.53 13.37 10.16
N GLY A 37 3.88 12.75 9.04
CA GLY A 37 4.79 11.61 8.99
C GLY A 37 6.21 12.04 8.64
N ASP A 38 7.10 11.07 8.53
CA ASP A 38 8.50 11.29 8.19
C ASP A 38 8.68 11.63 6.69
N PHE A 39 7.73 11.21 5.84
CA PHE A 39 7.74 11.52 4.41
C PHE A 39 6.34 11.53 3.79
N ILE A 40 6.23 12.16 2.62
CA ILE A 40 5.00 12.22 1.82
C ILE A 40 5.13 11.36 0.56
N THR A 41 4.00 10.84 0.06
CA THR A 41 3.94 10.03 -1.17
C THR A 41 2.93 10.60 -2.16
N SER A 42 3.03 10.23 -3.44
CA SER A 42 2.17 10.77 -4.51
C SER A 42 0.66 10.69 -4.21
N PRO A 43 0.12 9.55 -3.70
CA PRO A 43 -1.29 9.47 -3.30
C PRO A 43 -1.69 10.48 -2.21
N ASN A 44 -0.75 10.90 -1.37
CA ASN A 44 -0.99 11.89 -0.32
C ASN A 44 -0.79 13.35 -0.77
N ILE A 45 -0.18 13.58 -1.94
CA ILE A 45 -0.01 14.92 -2.52
C ILE A 45 -1.24 15.30 -3.35
N SER A 46 -1.72 14.40 -4.20
CA SER A 46 -2.85 14.68 -5.10
C SER A 46 -3.71 13.45 -5.34
N LEU A 47 -5.02 13.63 -5.22
CA LEU A 47 -6.01 12.60 -5.56
C LEU A 47 -5.90 12.18 -7.03
N MET A 48 -5.48 13.10 -7.92
CA MET A 48 -5.35 12.83 -9.34
C MET A 48 -4.41 11.68 -9.63
N PHE A 49 -3.35 11.49 -8.81
CA PHE A 49 -2.45 10.36 -8.99
C PHE A 49 -3.21 9.03 -8.91
N SER A 50 -3.98 8.84 -7.84
CA SER A 50 -4.78 7.64 -7.61
C SER A 50 -5.92 7.49 -8.63
N GLU A 51 -6.55 8.59 -9.03
CA GLU A 51 -7.60 8.58 -10.05
C GLU A 51 -7.05 8.16 -11.43
N MET A 52 -5.85 8.62 -11.81
CA MET A 52 -5.21 8.23 -13.05
C MET A 52 -4.83 6.75 -13.05
N ILE A 53 -4.33 6.22 -11.94
CA ILE A 53 -4.09 4.78 -11.78
C ILE A 53 -5.40 4.00 -11.93
N ALA A 54 -6.49 4.47 -11.32
CA ALA A 54 -7.80 3.82 -11.44
C ALA A 54 -8.30 3.78 -12.90
N LEU A 55 -8.20 4.90 -13.62
CA LEU A 55 -8.57 4.98 -15.03
C LEU A 55 -7.68 4.10 -15.91
N TRP A 56 -6.39 4.03 -15.62
CA TRP A 56 -5.47 3.12 -16.30
C TRP A 56 -5.90 1.66 -16.08
N CYS A 57 -6.20 1.26 -14.84
CA CYS A 57 -6.71 -0.08 -14.55
C CYS A 57 -7.99 -0.36 -15.35
N ILE A 58 -8.98 0.54 -15.30
CA ILE A 58 -10.25 0.35 -16.04
C ILE A 58 -10.02 0.23 -17.54
N SER A 59 -9.19 1.10 -18.11
CA SER A 59 -8.84 1.07 -19.53
C SER A 59 -8.15 -0.24 -19.92
N PHE A 60 -7.19 -0.69 -19.11
CA PHE A 60 -6.50 -1.95 -19.30
C PHE A 60 -7.47 -3.13 -19.24
N LEU A 61 -8.36 -3.18 -18.25
CA LEU A 61 -9.33 -4.25 -18.08
C LEU A 61 -10.31 -4.32 -19.25
N LYS A 62 -10.87 -3.19 -19.68
CA LYS A 62 -11.80 -3.13 -20.82
C LYS A 62 -11.17 -3.64 -22.13
N ARG A 63 -9.88 -3.43 -22.31
CA ARG A 63 -9.16 -3.84 -23.53
C ARG A 63 -8.76 -5.32 -23.52
N ASN A 64 -8.35 -5.82 -22.36
CA ASN A 64 -7.63 -7.09 -22.29
C ASN A 64 -8.40 -8.21 -21.57
N ILE A 65 -9.42 -7.88 -20.78
CA ILE A 65 -10.10 -8.85 -19.91
C ILE A 65 -11.58 -8.90 -20.24
N LYS A 66 -12.05 -10.07 -20.67
CA LYS A 66 -13.48 -10.39 -20.87
C LYS A 66 -14.15 -11.01 -19.64
N GLN A 67 -13.37 -11.34 -18.60
CA GLN A 67 -13.87 -12.04 -17.40
C GLN A 67 -14.74 -11.15 -16.51
N GLU A 68 -15.67 -11.79 -15.80
CA GLU A 68 -16.63 -11.14 -14.90
C GLU A 68 -16.05 -10.75 -13.52
N LYS A 69 -14.88 -11.29 -13.13
CA LYS A 69 -14.29 -11.07 -11.80
C LYS A 69 -12.80 -10.74 -11.90
N VAL A 70 -12.45 -9.52 -11.52
CA VAL A 70 -11.08 -9.01 -11.50
C VAL A 70 -10.66 -8.73 -10.07
N ASN A 71 -9.42 -9.08 -9.70
CA ASN A 71 -8.82 -8.73 -8.42
C ASN A 71 -7.80 -7.61 -8.63
N ILE A 72 -7.92 -6.54 -7.84
CA ILE A 72 -6.94 -5.45 -7.75
C ILE A 72 -6.25 -5.58 -6.40
N ILE A 73 -4.93 -5.74 -6.43
CA ILE A 73 -4.11 -6.01 -5.25
C ILE A 73 -3.10 -4.88 -5.09
N GLU A 74 -3.14 -4.16 -3.97
CA GLU A 74 -2.14 -3.15 -3.61
C GLU A 74 -1.16 -3.71 -2.58
N LEU A 75 0.14 -3.69 -2.92
CA LEU A 75 1.21 -4.13 -2.04
C LEU A 75 1.72 -2.94 -1.24
N GLY A 76 1.62 -3.00 0.09
CA GLY A 76 2.05 -1.92 0.98
C GLY A 76 1.26 -0.63 0.75
N ALA A 77 -0.05 -0.67 0.99
CA ALA A 77 -0.95 0.46 0.71
C ALA A 77 -0.72 1.70 1.60
N GLY A 78 0.27 1.67 2.49
CA GLY A 78 0.60 2.77 3.39
C GLY A 78 -0.59 3.14 4.27
N ASN A 79 -1.03 4.40 4.20
CA ASN A 79 -2.23 4.86 4.92
C ASN A 79 -3.56 4.55 4.19
N GLY A 80 -3.52 3.83 3.07
CA GLY A 80 -4.68 3.40 2.29
C GLY A 80 -5.25 4.46 1.36
N GLU A 81 -4.57 5.59 1.13
CA GLU A 81 -5.11 6.67 0.32
C GLU A 81 -5.30 6.27 -1.15
N MET A 82 -4.33 5.54 -1.74
CA MET A 82 -4.40 5.18 -3.16
C MET A 82 -5.58 4.23 -3.43
N ILE A 83 -5.61 3.07 -2.78
CA ILE A 83 -6.70 2.11 -2.91
C ILE A 83 -8.08 2.72 -2.63
N PHE A 84 -8.19 3.62 -1.64
CA PHE A 84 -9.45 4.28 -1.29
C PHE A 84 -9.98 5.09 -2.47
N GLN A 85 -9.14 5.91 -3.11
CA GLN A 85 -9.54 6.68 -4.30
C GLN A 85 -9.80 5.77 -5.51
N ILE A 86 -9.01 4.72 -5.70
CA ILE A 86 -9.25 3.75 -6.78
C ILE A 86 -10.63 3.12 -6.64
N ILE A 87 -11.01 2.64 -5.44
CA ILE A 87 -12.33 2.06 -5.20
C ILE A 87 -13.44 3.08 -5.52
N LYS A 88 -13.27 4.35 -5.14
CA LYS A 88 -14.25 5.40 -5.44
C LYS A 88 -14.45 5.59 -6.95
N VAL A 89 -13.38 5.63 -7.73
CA VAL A 89 -13.47 5.75 -9.20
C VAL A 89 -14.15 4.53 -9.81
N PHE A 90 -13.81 3.33 -9.36
CA PHE A 90 -14.46 2.10 -9.81
C PHE A 90 -15.97 2.10 -9.53
N LYS A 91 -16.38 2.49 -8.31
CA LYS A 91 -17.79 2.65 -7.95
C LYS A 91 -18.48 3.70 -8.82
N LYS A 92 -17.87 4.88 -8.99
CA LYS A 92 -18.41 5.98 -9.82
C LYS A 92 -18.65 5.55 -11.28
N LEU A 93 -17.82 4.66 -11.81
CA LEU A 93 -17.89 4.18 -13.19
C LEU A 93 -18.59 2.82 -13.32
N ASN A 94 -19.25 2.32 -12.26
CA ASN A 94 -19.92 1.02 -12.22
C ASN A 94 -19.03 -0.17 -12.66
N MET A 95 -17.74 -0.09 -12.38
CA MET A 95 -16.77 -1.16 -12.66
C MET A 95 -16.69 -2.11 -11.47
N LYS A 96 -16.85 -3.42 -11.73
CA LYS A 96 -16.77 -4.46 -10.71
C LYS A 96 -15.34 -4.99 -10.58
N ALA A 97 -14.82 -5.01 -9.35
CA ALA A 97 -13.56 -5.65 -8.99
C ALA A 97 -13.56 -5.99 -7.50
N ASN A 98 -12.78 -6.99 -7.11
CA ASN A 98 -12.42 -7.24 -5.72
C ASN A 98 -11.13 -6.50 -5.40
N PHE A 99 -11.04 -5.87 -4.23
CA PHE A 99 -9.87 -5.11 -3.80
C PHE A 99 -9.19 -5.78 -2.61
N PHE A 100 -7.88 -5.97 -2.71
CA PHE A 100 -7.07 -6.58 -1.67
C PHE A 100 -5.87 -5.68 -1.34
N ILE A 101 -5.49 -5.66 -0.07
CA ILE A 101 -4.26 -5.01 0.39
C ILE A 101 -3.38 -6.06 1.02
N VAL A 102 -2.10 -6.08 0.65
CA VAL A 102 -1.08 -6.89 1.29
C VAL A 102 -0.22 -5.97 2.14
N GLU A 103 -0.37 -6.07 3.46
CA GLU A 103 0.30 -5.22 4.44
C GLU A 103 0.85 -6.08 5.59
N LYS A 104 2.05 -5.75 6.07
CA LYS A 104 2.70 -6.44 7.20
C LYS A 104 2.43 -5.76 8.53
N SER A 105 2.24 -4.44 8.52
CA SER A 105 2.05 -3.65 9.74
C SER A 105 0.61 -3.70 10.24
N ASP A 106 0.38 -4.31 11.40
CA ASP A 106 -0.94 -4.33 12.05
C ASP A 106 -1.53 -2.93 12.27
N ASN A 107 -0.68 -1.95 12.54
CA ASN A 107 -1.09 -0.57 12.74
C ASN A 107 -1.59 0.05 11.43
N LEU A 108 -0.90 -0.19 10.32
CA LEU A 108 -1.35 0.26 8.99
C LEU A 108 -2.60 -0.49 8.55
N ILE A 109 -2.71 -1.80 8.80
CA ILE A 109 -3.92 -2.58 8.52
C ILE A 109 -5.13 -1.96 9.23
N LYS A 110 -5.01 -1.60 10.52
CA LYS A 110 -6.09 -0.94 11.28
C LYS A 110 -6.46 0.41 10.65
N LEU A 111 -5.46 1.21 10.26
CA LEU A 111 -5.67 2.51 9.63
C LEU A 111 -6.39 2.38 8.27
N GLN A 112 -5.94 1.46 7.43
CA GLN A 112 -6.52 1.16 6.11
C GLN A 112 -7.97 0.68 6.25
N LYS A 113 -8.23 -0.27 7.15
CA LYS A 113 -9.60 -0.74 7.44
C LYS A 113 -10.50 0.40 7.87
N LYS A 114 -10.04 1.26 8.79
CA LYS A 114 -10.82 2.43 9.24
C LYS A 114 -11.12 3.39 8.09
N LYS A 115 -10.18 3.59 7.15
CA LYS A 115 -10.38 4.45 5.99
C LYS A 115 -11.39 3.86 4.98
N ILE A 116 -11.29 2.56 4.72
CA ILE A 116 -12.05 1.89 3.65
C ILE A 116 -13.45 1.47 4.10
N ILE A 117 -13.70 1.27 5.41
CA ILE A 117 -15.01 0.83 5.91
C ILE A 117 -16.17 1.77 5.56
N PHE A 118 -15.87 3.03 5.19
CA PHE A 118 -16.85 4.05 4.80
C PHE A 118 -17.21 4.03 3.30
N LEU A 119 -16.72 3.05 2.54
CA LEU A 119 -17.03 2.87 1.12
C LEU A 119 -18.13 1.84 0.94
#